data_AF-A0A7C4NM14-F1
#
_entry.id   AF-A0A7C4NM14-F1
#
_cell.length_a   1.000
_cell.length_b   1.000
_cell.length_c   1.000
_cell.angle_alpha   90.00
_cell.angle_beta   90.00
_cell.angle_gamma   90.00
#
_symmetry.space_group_name_H-M   'P 1'
#
loop_
_entity.id
_entity.type
_entity.pdbx_description
1 polymer ?
#
loop_
_entity_poly.entity_id
_entity_poly.type
_entity_poly.pdbx_seq_one_letter_code
_entity_poly.pdbx_strand_id
1 'polypeptide(L)'
;MIIEALAVIGFNIESENAVENLKKASEILRRRYGIKLVIVPYNTWSDSVSSSLKSLPVIYIGGRTAFIGRAPSVEEIVNYVVRAAKRRYRDVEEPFIPAALLDNESLFSAASV
;
A
#
# COMPACT_ATOMS: atom_id res chain seq x y z
N MET A 1 -7.53 9.87 2.83
CA MET A 1 -6.71 8.66 3.11
C MET A 1 -5.57 8.57 2.12
N ILE A 2 -4.37 8.17 2.55
CA ILE A 2 -3.17 8.06 1.70
C ILE A 2 -2.74 6.58 1.63
N ILE A 3 -2.45 6.11 0.42
CA ILE A 3 -1.92 4.76 0.16
C ILE A 3 -0.70 4.91 -0.75
N GLU A 4 0.36 4.18 -0.44
CA GLU A 4 1.58 4.14 -1.24
C GLU A 4 1.56 2.95 -2.21
N ALA A 5 2.06 3.18 -3.42
CA ALA A 5 2.30 2.18 -4.44
C ALA A 5 3.78 2.21 -4.86
N LEU A 6 4.54 1.18 -4.50
CA LEU A 6 5.91 0.98 -4.96
C LEU A 6 5.87 0.13 -6.23
N ALA A 7 6.34 0.68 -7.35
CA ALA A 7 6.41 0.00 -8.63
C ALA A 7 7.86 -0.32 -8.96
N VAL A 8 8.25 -1.58 -8.83
CA VAL A 8 9.56 -2.08 -9.28
C VAL A 8 9.48 -2.34 -10.78
N ILE A 9 10.27 -1.60 -11.54
CA ILE A 9 10.17 -1.51 -12.99
C ILE A 9 11.52 -1.73 -13.68
N GLY A 10 11.47 -2.29 -14.89
CA GLY A 10 12.63 -2.44 -15.78
C GLY A 10 12.47 -1.61 -17.05
N PHE A 11 13.44 -1.71 -17.96
CA PHE A 11 13.41 -1.03 -19.26
C PHE A 11 12.59 -1.83 -20.30
N ASN A 12 11.28 -1.93 -20.09
CA ASN A 12 10.37 -2.55 -21.04
C ASN A 12 9.02 -1.84 -21.11
N ILE A 13 8.29 -2.05 -22.22
CA ILE A 13 6.99 -1.42 -22.48
C ILE A 13 5.96 -1.76 -21.40
N GLU A 14 6.03 -2.97 -20.84
CA GLU A 14 5.11 -3.41 -19.80
C GLU A 14 5.28 -2.59 -18.51
N SER A 15 6.51 -2.24 -18.17
CA SER A 15 6.82 -1.39 -17.02
C SER A 15 6.37 0.05 -17.22
N GLU A 16 6.55 0.60 -18.43
CA GLU A 16 6.06 1.94 -18.78
C GLU A 16 4.54 2.00 -18.68
N ASN A 17 3.85 1.00 -19.26
CA ASN A 17 2.40 0.87 -19.20
C ASN A 17 1.90 0.78 -17.75
N ALA A 18 2.58 0.03 -16.89
CA ALA A 18 2.22 -0.09 -15.48
C ALA A 18 2.28 1.26 -14.75
N VAL A 19 3.33 2.05 -14.95
CA VAL A 19 3.46 3.39 -14.33
C VAL A 19 2.38 4.33 -14.85
N GLU A 20 2.11 4.30 -16.15
CA GLU A 20 1.08 5.14 -16.76
C GLU A 20 -0.33 4.79 -16.26
N ASN A 21 -0.63 3.50 -16.15
CA ASN A 21 -1.91 3.04 -15.60
C ASN A 21 -2.05 3.39 -14.11
N LEU A 22 -0.95 3.31 -13.32
CA LEU A 22 -0.92 3.78 -11.93
C LEU A 22 -1.24 5.28 -11.83
N LYS A 23 -0.65 6.11 -12.69
CA LYS A 23 -0.93 7.55 -12.73
C LYS A 23 -2.41 7.82 -13.03
N LYS A 24 -2.96 7.22 -14.09
CA LYS A 24 -4.39 7.34 -14.44
C LYS A 24 -5.29 6.89 -13.29
N ALA A 25 -4.99 5.75 -12.68
CA ALA A 25 -5.75 5.23 -11.54
C ALA A 25 -5.68 6.19 -10.34
N SER A 26 -4.52 6.81 -10.07
CA SER A 26 -4.36 7.77 -8.97
C SER A 26 -5.28 8.98 -9.10
N GLU A 27 -5.52 9.46 -10.32
CA GLU A 27 -6.43 10.58 -10.56
C GLU A 27 -7.88 10.20 -10.29
N ILE A 28 -8.29 9.00 -10.76
CA ILE A 28 -9.63 8.46 -10.52
C ILE A 28 -9.87 8.25 -9.02
N LEU A 29 -8.89 7.65 -8.33
CA LEU A 29 -8.93 7.41 -6.89
C LEU A 29 -9.06 8.71 -6.10
N ARG A 30 -8.31 9.75 -6.48
CA ARG A 30 -8.40 11.07 -5.86
C ARG A 30 -9.77 11.70 -6.07
N ARG A 31 -10.24 11.76 -7.33
CA ARG A 31 -11.48 12.47 -7.70
C ARG A 31 -12.75 11.77 -7.22
N ARG A 32 -12.83 10.44 -7.34
CA ARG A 32 -14.06 9.68 -7.06
C ARG A 32 -14.13 9.12 -5.65
N TYR A 33 -12.99 8.83 -5.03
CA TYR A 33 -12.94 8.12 -3.74
C TYR A 33 -12.22 8.90 -2.63
N GLY A 34 -11.65 10.08 -2.91
CA GLY A 34 -10.87 10.83 -1.92
C GLY A 34 -9.60 10.11 -1.44
N ILE A 35 -9.10 9.15 -2.24
CA ILE A 35 -7.92 8.35 -1.94
C ILE A 35 -6.72 8.94 -2.68
N LYS A 36 -5.69 9.38 -1.94
CA LYS A 36 -4.42 9.80 -2.52
C LYS A 36 -3.51 8.58 -2.68
N LEU A 37 -3.33 8.12 -3.91
CA LEU A 37 -2.35 7.09 -4.25
C LEU A 37 -1.01 7.76 -4.57
N VAL A 38 0.01 7.53 -3.73
CA VAL A 38 1.39 8.00 -3.95
C VAL A 38 2.14 6.92 -4.70
N ILE A 39 2.72 7.26 -5.86
CA ILE A 39 3.40 6.29 -6.72
C ILE A 39 4.90 6.52 -6.60
N VAL A 40 5.64 5.47 -6.23
CA VAL A 40 7.09 5.46 -6.10
C VAL A 40 7.64 4.49 -7.13
N PRO A 41 8.11 4.96 -8.31
CA PRO A 41 8.78 4.10 -9.26
C PRO A 41 10.20 3.78 -8.78
N TYR A 42 10.56 2.50 -8.76
CA TYR A 42 11.90 2.01 -8.46
C TYR A 42 12.46 1.30 -9.69
N ASN A 43 13.36 2.01 -10.39
CA ASN A 43 14.02 1.51 -11.59
C ASN A 43 15.12 0.52 -11.22
N THR A 44 14.97 -0.74 -11.63
CA THR A 44 16.07 -1.72 -11.52
C THR A 44 16.91 -1.66 -12.79
N TRP A 45 18.11 -1.09 -12.70
CA TRP A 45 19.06 -0.98 -13.82
C TRP A 45 19.74 -2.32 -14.17
N SER A 46 19.29 -3.46 -13.62
CA SER A 46 19.93 -4.74 -13.84
C SER A 46 19.59 -5.31 -15.23
N ASP A 47 20.30 -4.79 -16.22
CA ASP A 47 20.64 -5.47 -17.46
C ASP A 47 21.33 -6.80 -17.11
N SER A 48 20.59 -7.89 -17.26
CA SER A 48 21.18 -9.13 -17.74
C SER A 48 20.08 -9.95 -18.36
N VAL A 49 20.44 -10.74 -19.36
CA VAL A 49 19.61 -11.71 -20.09
C VAL A 49 18.89 -12.71 -19.14
N SER A 50 19.22 -12.71 -17.84
CA SER A 50 18.50 -13.44 -16.78
C SER A 50 17.22 -12.74 -16.27
N SER A 51 16.98 -11.48 -16.64
CA SER A 51 15.81 -10.68 -16.23
C SER A 51 14.49 -11.24 -16.74
N SER A 52 14.51 -12.09 -17.77
CA SER A 52 13.37 -12.90 -18.21
C SER A 52 12.82 -13.82 -17.11
N LEU A 53 13.59 -14.09 -16.03
CA LEU A 53 13.17 -14.88 -14.87
C LEU A 53 12.54 -14.04 -13.74
N LYS A 54 12.64 -12.70 -13.78
CA LYS A 54 11.93 -11.82 -12.84
C LYS A 54 10.74 -11.22 -13.57
N SER A 55 9.53 -11.62 -13.17
CA SER A 55 8.28 -11.13 -13.73
C SER A 55 8.07 -9.65 -13.34
N LEU A 56 8.81 -8.74 -13.97
CA LEU A 56 8.61 -7.31 -13.90
C LEU A 56 7.48 -6.89 -14.87
N PRO A 57 6.72 -5.84 -14.55
CA PRO A 57 6.80 -5.01 -13.35
C PRO A 57 6.24 -5.72 -12.10
N VAL A 58 6.73 -5.35 -10.92
CA VAL A 58 6.15 -5.78 -9.63
C VAL A 58 5.61 -4.55 -8.91
N ILE A 59 4.33 -4.58 -8.58
CA ILE A 59 3.64 -3.46 -7.94
C ILE A 59 3.21 -3.88 -6.54
N TYR A 60 3.65 -3.12 -5.54
CA TYR A 60 3.22 -3.23 -4.16
C TYR A 60 2.29 -2.08 -3.84
N ILE A 61 1.15 -2.36 -3.19
CA ILE A 61 0.18 -1.33 -2.77
C ILE A 61 -0.08 -1.52 -1.28
N GLY A 62 0.16 -0.48 -0.49
CA GLY A 62 0.01 -0.53 0.97
C GLY A 62 0.89 -1.58 1.63
N GLY A 63 2.10 -1.80 1.11
CA GLY A 63 3.06 -2.78 1.63
C GLY A 63 2.81 -4.24 1.23
N ARG A 64 1.82 -4.53 0.37
CA ARG A 64 1.54 -5.89 -0.12
C ARG A 64 1.70 -6.00 -1.62
N THR A 65 2.19 -7.13 -2.12
CA THR A 65 2.28 -7.39 -3.56
C THR A 65 0.87 -7.44 -4.16
N ALA A 66 0.64 -6.58 -5.16
CA ALA A 66 -0.65 -6.45 -5.84
C ALA A 66 -0.62 -7.08 -7.23
N PHE A 67 0.46 -6.84 -7.99
CA PHE A 67 0.61 -7.30 -9.37
C PHE A 67 2.06 -7.68 -9.66
N ILE A 68 2.24 -8.68 -10.52
CA ILE A 68 3.53 -9.29 -10.87
C ILE A 68 3.51 -9.62 -12.36
N GLY A 69 4.55 -9.26 -13.09
CA GLY A 69 4.82 -9.72 -14.46
C GLY A 69 3.95 -9.12 -15.55
N ARG A 70 3.07 -8.17 -15.21
CA ARG A 70 2.19 -7.49 -16.15
C ARG A 70 1.82 -6.10 -15.67
N ALA A 71 1.47 -5.25 -16.63
CA ALA A 71 0.83 -3.98 -16.41
C ALA A 71 -0.65 -4.23 -16.07
N PRO A 72 -1.11 -3.91 -14.85
CA PRO A 72 -2.53 -3.96 -14.54
C PRO A 72 -3.29 -2.86 -15.28
N SER A 73 -4.56 -3.13 -15.60
CA SER A 73 -5.46 -2.10 -16.13
C SER A 73 -5.74 -1.03 -15.07
N VAL A 74 -6.20 0.13 -15.53
CA VAL A 74 -6.59 1.23 -14.65
C VAL A 74 -7.67 0.79 -13.67
N GLU A 75 -8.68 0.05 -14.15
CA GLU A 75 -9.79 -0.47 -13.35
C GLU A 75 -9.32 -1.50 -12.31
N GLU A 76 -8.37 -2.36 -12.67
CA GLU A 76 -7.81 -3.35 -11.74
C GLU A 76 -7.11 -2.67 -10.57
N ILE A 77 -6.31 -1.62 -10.84
CA ILE A 77 -5.64 -0.82 -9.82
C ILE A 77 -6.67 -0.15 -8.91
N VAL A 78 -7.65 0.55 -9.50
CA VAL A 78 -8.70 1.26 -8.73
C VAL A 78 -9.44 0.28 -7.82
N ASN A 79 -9.88 -0.85 -8.36
CA ASN A 79 -10.61 -1.86 -7.61
C ASN A 79 -9.76 -2.47 -6.48
N TYR A 80 -8.47 -2.75 -6.75
CA TYR A 80 -7.55 -3.23 -5.74
C TYR A 80 -7.40 -2.22 -4.59
N VAL A 81 -7.13 -0.95 -4.92
CA VAL A 81 -6.90 0.11 -3.92
C VAL A 81 -8.15 0.36 -3.09
N VAL A 82 -9.33 0.40 -3.69
CA VAL A 82 -10.60 0.58 -2.96
C VAL A 82 -10.86 -0.60 -2.01
N ARG A 83 -10.58 -1.85 -2.43
CA ARG A 83 -10.70 -3.01 -1.53
C ARG A 83 -9.69 -2.94 -0.39
N ALA A 84 -8.44 -2.58 -0.68
CA ALA A 84 -7.39 -2.43 0.32
C ALA A 84 -7.75 -1.33 1.35
N ALA A 85 -8.30 -0.21 0.87
CA ALA A 85 -8.81 0.87 1.71
C ALA A 85 -9.89 0.40 2.69
N LYS A 86 -10.91 -0.29 2.18
CA LYS A 86 -12.03 -0.80 2.99
C LYS A 86 -11.56 -1.79 4.06
N ARG A 87 -10.60 -2.66 3.74
CA ARG A 87 -10.00 -3.58 4.72
C ARG A 87 -9.27 -2.83 5.83
N ARG A 88 -8.50 -1.81 5.47
CA ARG A 88 -7.79 -0.95 6.44
C ARG A 88 -8.74 -0.22 7.38
N TYR A 89 -9.92 0.19 6.91
CA TYR A 89 -10.96 0.75 7.77
C TYR A 89 -11.51 -0.29 8.75
N ARG A 90 -11.71 -1.54 8.31
CA ARG A 90 -12.19 -2.62 9.18
C ARG A 90 -11.18 -2.97 10.28
N ASP A 91 -9.88 -2.96 9.98
CA ASP A 91 -8.83 -3.24 10.98
C ASP A 91 -8.71 -2.12 12.04
N VAL A 92 -9.17 -0.90 11.74
CA VAL A 92 -9.22 0.22 12.70
C VAL A 92 -10.50 0.18 13.56
N GLU A 93 -11.52 -0.55 13.12
CA GLU A 93 -12.78 -0.76 13.86
C GLU A 93 -12.70 -1.87 14.92
N GLU A 94 -11.59 -2.59 15.07
CA GLU A 94 -11.38 -3.34 16.31
C GLU A 94 -11.12 -2.32 17.42
N PRO A 95 -12.05 -2.12 18.38
CA PRO A 95 -11.73 -1.31 19.54
C PRO A 95 -10.54 -1.97 20.22
N PHE A 96 -9.42 -1.25 20.29
CA PHE A 96 -8.35 -1.58 21.22
C PHE A 96 -8.93 -1.38 22.62
N ILE A 97 -9.50 -2.44 23.19
CA ILE A 97 -9.86 -2.49 24.61
C ILE A 97 -8.55 -2.85 25.32
N PRO A 98 -7.88 -1.90 26.01
CA PRO A 98 -6.75 -2.27 26.84
C PRO A 98 -7.22 -3.31 27.86
N ALA A 99 -6.59 -4.48 27.87
CA ALA A 99 -7.04 -5.63 28.67
C ALA A 99 -6.92 -5.44 30.19
N ALA A 100 -6.42 -4.30 30.67
CA ALA A 100 -6.49 -3.92 32.07
C ALA A 100 -6.19 -2.42 32.21
N LEU A 101 -7.18 -1.62 32.62
CA LEU A 101 -6.89 -0.45 33.45
C LEU A 101 -6.71 -1.00 34.87
N LEU A 102 -5.45 -1.28 35.23
CA LEU A 102 -5.09 -1.59 36.60
C LEU A 102 -5.02 -0.24 37.33
N ASP A 103 -6.17 0.20 37.83
CA ASP A 103 -6.26 1.40 38.66
C ASP A 103 -5.72 1.04 40.04
N ASN A 104 -4.44 1.35 40.25
CA ASN A 104 -3.75 1.02 41.49
C ASN A 104 -3.72 2.28 42.38
N GLU A 105 -4.89 2.66 42.90
CA GLU A 105 -5.02 3.83 43.79
C GLU A 105 -4.33 3.67 45.17
N SER A 106 -3.71 2.53 45.49
CA SER A 106 -3.15 2.30 46.85
C SER A 106 -1.62 2.33 46.99
N LEU A 107 -0.83 2.63 45.96
CA LEU A 107 0.63 2.57 46.06
C LEU A 107 1.32 3.85 46.60
N PHE A 108 0.61 4.97 46.75
CA PHE A 108 1.19 6.24 47.25
C PHE A 108 0.59 6.76 48.56
N SER A 109 -0.27 6.01 49.24
CA SER A 109 -0.84 6.41 50.55
C SER A 109 0.05 6.10 51.76
N ALA A 110 1.23 5.50 51.59
CA ALA A 110 2.08 5.05 52.71
C ALA A 110 3.42 5.80 52.85
N ALA A 111 3.47 7.08 52.49
CA ALA A 111 4.61 7.96 52.77
C ALA A 111 4.19 9.22 53.54
N SER A 112 3.30 9.06 54.52
CA SER A 112 2.93 10.13 55.47
C SER A 112 2.76 9.56 56.87
N VAL A 113 3.88 9.17 57.50
CA VAL A 113 4.12 9.25 58.95
C VAL A 113 5.61 9.49 59.15
#